data_AF-A0A2D4FVA9-F1
#
_entry.id   AF-A0A2D4FVA9-F1
#
_cell.length_a   1.000
_cell.length_b   1.000
_cell.length_c   1.000
_cell.angle_alpha   90.00
_cell.angle_beta   90.00
_cell.angle_gamma   90.00
#
_symmetry.space_group_name_H-M   'P 1'
#
loop_
_entity.id
_entity.type
_entity.pdbx_description
1 polymer ?
#
loop_
_entity_poly.entity_id
_entity_poly.type
_entity_poly.pdbx_seq_one_letter_code
_entity_poly.pdbx_strand_id
1 'polypeptide(L)'
;TWHTAGLLWQLRPSDVEVELLTHTRNVVSWELEEETGLHTGWIQNGGLFIASNKQRLDEYKRLMSLGKVFGIESHVLSPEETKELYPLMNVDDLYGTLYVPEDGTMDPAGTCTCLTRAASNRGALIVENCPVTGIE
;
A
#
# COMPACT_ATOMS: atom_id res chain seq x y z
N THR A 1 11.87 -8.33 6.43
CA THR A 1 11.40 -8.01 5.06
C THR A 1 11.00 -9.23 4.27
N TRP A 2 11.82 -10.28 4.16
CA TRP A 2 11.55 -11.44 3.28
C TRP A 2 10.24 -12.22 3.55
N HIS A 3 9.67 -12.14 4.76
CA HIS A 3 8.49 -12.93 5.16
C HIS A 3 7.20 -12.09 5.31
N THR A 4 7.20 -10.81 4.91
CA THR A 4 5.99 -9.98 4.99
C THR A 4 5.02 -10.32 3.85
N ALA A 5 3.74 -10.03 4.03
CA ALA A 5 2.71 -10.23 3.01
C ALA A 5 2.71 -9.15 1.91
N GLY A 6 3.50 -8.08 2.07
CA GLY A 6 3.71 -7.07 1.01
C GLY A 6 2.53 -6.12 0.78
N LEU A 7 1.62 -5.97 1.74
CA LEU A 7 0.45 -5.10 1.64
C LEU A 7 0.84 -3.60 1.69
N LEU A 8 0.35 -2.81 0.73
CA LEU A 8 0.49 -1.34 0.70
C LEU A 8 -0.89 -0.70 0.63
N TRP A 9 -1.23 0.07 1.68
CA TRP A 9 -2.54 0.69 1.86
C TRP A 9 -2.36 2.16 2.17
N GLN A 10 -2.77 3.07 1.28
CA GLN A 10 -2.36 4.48 1.35
C GLN A 10 -3.07 5.28 2.46
N LEU A 11 -4.38 5.06 2.67
CA LEU A 11 -5.13 5.89 3.61
C LEU A 11 -4.80 5.56 5.07
N ARG A 12 -4.41 6.60 5.82
CA ARG A 12 -4.15 6.57 7.27
C ARG A 12 -4.70 7.81 7.95
N PRO A 13 -4.91 7.79 9.29
CA PRO A 13 -5.32 8.98 10.04
C PRO A 13 -4.29 10.11 10.11
N SER A 14 -3.06 9.90 9.60
CA SER A 14 -1.93 10.83 9.66
C SER A 14 -1.55 11.32 8.26
N ASP A 15 -1.51 12.63 8.08
CA ASP A 15 -1.17 13.30 6.83
C ASP A 15 0.22 12.88 6.32
N VAL A 16 1.21 12.84 7.22
CA VAL A 16 2.59 12.43 6.90
C VAL A 16 2.65 10.98 6.44
N GLU A 17 1.86 10.09 7.05
CA GLU A 17 1.83 8.69 6.64
C GLU A 17 1.21 8.54 5.26
N VAL A 18 0.14 9.28 4.97
CA VAL A 18 -0.50 9.28 3.65
C VAL A 18 0.49 9.72 2.58
N GLU A 19 1.20 10.84 2.77
CA GLU A 19 2.21 11.30 1.81
C GLU A 19 3.33 10.28 1.59
N LEU A 20 3.86 9.68 2.67
CA LEU A 20 4.91 8.65 2.59
C LEU A 20 4.42 7.42 1.83
N LEU A 21 3.18 6.99 2.06
CA LEU A 21 2.60 5.81 1.42
C LEU A 21 2.27 6.07 -0.04
N THR A 22 1.77 7.26 -0.39
CA THR A 22 1.56 7.66 -1.79
C THR A 22 2.88 7.69 -2.55
N HIS A 23 3.93 8.28 -1.96
CA HIS A 23 5.26 8.25 -2.57
C HIS A 23 5.78 6.83 -2.71
N THR A 24 5.69 6.02 -1.64
CA THR A 24 6.11 4.62 -1.66
C THR A 24 5.38 3.84 -2.76
N ARG A 25 4.06 4.06 -2.91
CA ARG A 25 3.23 3.44 -3.94
C ARG A 25 3.77 3.75 -5.33
N ASN A 26 4.12 5.00 -5.63
CA ASN A 26 4.70 5.36 -6.93
C ASN A 26 6.06 4.69 -7.17
N VAL A 27 6.93 4.73 -6.16
CA VAL A 27 8.24 4.07 -6.20
C VAL A 27 8.11 2.58 -6.55
N VAL A 28 7.20 1.88 -5.86
CA VAL A 28 7.06 0.43 -6.06
C VAL A 28 6.24 0.07 -7.29
N SER A 29 5.25 0.88 -7.68
CA SER A 29 4.33 0.51 -8.76
C SER A 29 4.89 0.73 -10.16
N TRP A 30 5.82 1.67 -10.35
CA TRP A 30 6.38 1.95 -11.67
C TRP A 30 7.81 2.52 -11.66
N GLU A 31 8.18 3.42 -10.75
CA GLU A 31 9.47 4.14 -10.83
C GLU A 31 10.68 3.17 -10.78
N LEU A 32 10.66 2.18 -9.88
CA LEU A 32 11.75 1.21 -9.77
C LEU A 32 11.87 0.32 -11.01
N GLU A 33 10.76 -0.02 -11.65
CA GLU A 33 10.78 -0.81 -12.87
C GLU A 33 11.36 0.01 -14.03
N GLU A 34 10.95 1.27 -14.17
CA GLU A 34 11.52 2.18 -15.17
C GLU A 34 13.02 2.41 -14.96
N GLU A 35 13.47 2.58 -13.72
CA GLU A 35 14.88 2.82 -13.42
C GLU A 35 15.76 1.57 -13.57
N THR A 36 15.25 0.39 -13.19
CA THR A 36 16.08 -0.82 -13.04
C THR A 36 15.81 -1.89 -14.08
N GLY A 37 14.69 -1.82 -14.78
CA GLY A 37 14.16 -2.88 -15.64
C GLY A 37 13.70 -4.13 -14.89
N LEU A 38 13.52 -4.05 -13.56
CA LEU A 38 13.04 -5.14 -12.71
C LEU A 38 11.68 -4.77 -12.10
N HIS A 39 10.73 -5.70 -12.18
CA HIS A 39 9.41 -5.54 -11.59
C HIS A 39 9.45 -5.82 -10.08
N THR A 40 8.81 -4.96 -9.28
CA THR A 40 8.73 -5.06 -7.81
C THR A 40 7.75 -6.13 -7.30
N GLY A 41 7.03 -6.77 -8.23
CA GLY A 41 5.91 -7.65 -7.93
C GLY A 41 4.63 -6.90 -7.60
N TRP A 42 4.53 -5.60 -7.93
CA TRP A 42 3.34 -4.80 -7.69
C TRP A 42 2.10 -5.39 -8.38
N ILE A 43 1.02 -5.54 -7.62
CA ILE A 43 -0.30 -5.93 -8.08
C ILE A 43 -1.29 -4.95 -7.47
N GLN A 44 -1.88 -4.10 -8.31
CA GLN A 44 -2.94 -3.17 -7.93
C GLN A 44 -4.29 -3.88 -7.91
N ASN A 45 -4.58 -4.59 -6.82
CA ASN A 45 -5.83 -5.30 -6.59
C ASN A 45 -6.79 -4.57 -5.63
N GLY A 46 -6.44 -3.35 -5.22
CA GLY A 46 -7.22 -2.51 -4.34
C GLY A 46 -7.17 -2.93 -2.86
N GLY A 47 -7.58 -2.01 -1.99
CA GLY A 47 -7.67 -2.20 -0.55
C GLY A 47 -9.11 -2.05 -0.07
N LEU A 48 -9.58 -3.01 0.74
CA LEU A 48 -10.92 -2.99 1.34
C LEU A 48 -10.83 -2.94 2.87
N PHE A 49 -11.21 -1.81 3.46
CA PHE A 49 -11.34 -1.65 4.90
C PHE A 49 -12.77 -1.98 5.34
N ILE A 50 -12.94 -2.83 6.35
CA ILE A 50 -14.23 -3.40 6.75
C ILE A 50 -14.81 -2.68 7.97
N ALA A 51 -16.05 -2.16 7.87
CA ALA A 51 -16.75 -1.55 8.99
C ALA A 51 -17.84 -2.48 9.54
N SER A 52 -17.54 -3.15 10.65
CA SER A 52 -18.49 -3.99 11.40
C SER A 52 -19.33 -3.22 12.44
N ASN A 53 -19.21 -1.89 12.49
CA ASN A 53 -20.07 -1.02 13.29
C ASN A 53 -20.15 0.39 12.69
N LYS A 54 -21.12 1.18 13.15
CA LYS A 54 -21.39 2.54 12.66
C LYS A 54 -20.20 3.49 12.91
N GLN A 55 -19.55 3.39 14.07
CA GLN A 55 -18.43 4.24 14.42
C GLN A 55 -17.25 4.05 13.46
N ARG A 56 -16.96 2.80 13.08
CA ARG A 56 -15.93 2.48 12.09
C ARG A 56 -16.28 3.00 10.70
N LEU A 57 -17.55 2.91 10.30
CA LEU A 57 -18.01 3.47 9.03
C LEU A 57 -17.86 4.99 9.00
N ASP A 58 -18.17 5.68 10.10
CA ASP A 58 -18.00 7.14 10.17
C ASP A 58 -16.52 7.55 10.16
N GLU A 59 -15.64 6.76 10.77
CA GLU A 59 -14.18 6.92 10.64
C GLU A 59 -13.74 6.79 9.17
N TYR A 60 -14.28 5.82 8.44
CA TYR A 60 -13.98 5.61 7.03
C TYR A 60 -14.49 6.73 6.11
N LYS A 61 -15.66 7.32 6.40
CA LYS A 61 -16.11 8.53 5.70
C LYS A 61 -15.15 9.71 5.93
N ARG A 62 -14.57 9.81 7.13
CA ARG A 62 -13.52 10.80 7.44
C ARG A 62 -12.25 10.52 6.67
N LEU A 63 -11.79 9.26 6.62
CA LEU A 63 -10.61 8.87 5.82
C LEU A 63 -10.82 9.10 4.32
N MET A 64 -12.00 8.80 3.77
CA MET A 64 -12.35 9.11 2.39
C MET A 64 -12.27 10.63 2.13
N SER A 65 -12.78 11.45 3.06
CA SER A 65 -12.68 12.91 2.95
C SER A 65 -11.23 13.39 2.98
N LEU A 66 -10.37 12.77 3.78
CA LEU A 66 -8.93 13.03 3.78
C LEU A 66 -8.29 12.62 2.44
N GLY A 67 -8.63 11.44 1.92
CA GLY A 67 -8.16 10.95 0.62
C GLY A 67 -8.41 11.95 -0.50
N LYS A 68 -9.57 12.61 -0.52
CA LYS A 68 -9.87 13.68 -1.50
C LYS A 68 -8.89 14.84 -1.46
N VAL A 69 -8.38 15.21 -0.28
CA VAL A 69 -7.39 16.29 -0.12
C VAL A 69 -6.03 15.87 -0.69
N PHE A 70 -5.65 14.61 -0.49
CA PHE A 70 -4.39 14.04 -0.98
C PHE A 70 -4.47 13.48 -2.40
N GLY A 71 -5.61 13.60 -3.08
CA GLY A 71 -5.81 13.08 -4.43
C GLY A 71 -5.89 11.56 -4.53
N ILE A 72 -6.17 10.87 -3.43
CA ILE A 72 -6.31 9.40 -3.40
C ILE A 72 -7.77 9.04 -3.66
N GLU A 73 -8.01 8.34 -4.77
CA GLU A 73 -9.33 7.82 -5.11
C GLU A 73 -9.79 6.82 -4.04
N SER A 74 -10.97 7.04 -3.47
CA SER A 74 -11.56 6.13 -2.50
C SER A 74 -13.08 6.26 -2.45
N HIS A 75 -13.73 5.14 -2.13
CA HIS A 75 -15.18 5.00 -2.17
C HIS A 75 -15.68 4.33 -0.89
N VAL A 76 -16.65 4.96 -0.21
CA VAL A 76 -17.39 4.27 0.86
C VAL A 76 -18.52 3.48 0.20
N LEU A 77 -18.49 2.16 0.33
CA LEU A 77 -19.42 1.25 -0.31
C LEU A 77 -20.45 0.71 0.69
N SER A 78 -21.68 0.49 0.22
CA SER A 78 -22.69 -0.27 0.94
C SER A 78 -22.29 -1.76 1.04
N PRO A 79 -22.95 -2.55 1.91
CA PRO A 79 -22.78 -4.00 1.93
C PRO A 79 -23.06 -4.66 0.57
N GLU A 80 -24.08 -4.19 -0.16
CA GLU A 80 -24.43 -4.68 -1.50
C GLU A 80 -23.34 -4.37 -2.52
N GLU A 81 -22.89 -3.12 -2.60
CA GLU A 81 -21.79 -2.70 -3.48
C GLU A 81 -20.48 -3.44 -3.16
N THR A 82 -20.21 -3.68 -1.86
CA THR A 82 -19.07 -4.48 -1.41
C THR A 82 -19.17 -5.93 -1.92
N LYS A 83 -20.36 -6.52 -1.91
CA LYS A 83 -20.61 -7.88 -2.39
C LYS A 83 -20.48 -7.97 -3.91
N GLU A 84 -20.88 -6.94 -4.64
CA GLU A 84 -20.66 -6.85 -6.09
C GLU A 84 -19.16 -6.77 -6.43
N LEU A 85 -18.41 -5.96 -5.68
CA LEU A 85 -16.95 -5.82 -5.86
C LEU A 85 -16.18 -7.10 -5.47
N TYR A 86 -16.51 -7.72 -4.34
CA TYR A 86 -15.87 -8.93 -3.85
C TYR A 86 -16.89 -10.01 -3.46
N PRO A 87 -17.37 -10.82 -4.44
CA PRO A 87 -18.48 -11.77 -4.25
C PRO A 87 -18.28 -12.83 -3.16
N LEU A 88 -17.03 -13.10 -2.76
CA LEU A 88 -16.70 -14.09 -1.72
C LEU A 88 -16.91 -13.55 -0.30
N MET A 89 -17.04 -12.22 -0.11
CA MET A 89 -17.24 -11.63 1.22
C MET A 89 -18.61 -11.97 1.79
N ASN A 90 -18.69 -12.36 3.07
CA ASN A 90 -19.95 -12.28 3.79
C ASN A 90 -20.19 -10.83 4.23
N VAL A 91 -21.37 -10.28 3.92
CA VAL A 91 -21.69 -8.87 4.16
C VAL A 91 -22.85 -8.68 5.15
N ASP A 92 -23.41 -9.77 5.68
CA ASP A 92 -24.61 -9.78 6.52
C ASP A 92 -24.47 -8.97 7.82
N ASP A 93 -23.24 -8.85 8.35
CA ASP A 93 -22.91 -8.14 9.58
C ASP A 93 -22.10 -6.85 9.33
N LEU A 94 -22.00 -6.42 8.08
CA LEU A 94 -21.25 -5.21 7.71
C LEU A 94 -22.17 -3.99 7.62
N TYR A 95 -21.64 -2.86 8.07
CA TYR A 95 -22.28 -1.56 7.90
C TYR A 95 -21.82 -0.86 6.61
N GLY A 96 -20.71 -1.32 6.02
CA GLY A 96 -20.14 -0.82 4.78
C GLY A 96 -18.62 -1.07 4.72
N THR A 97 -17.99 -0.63 3.64
CA THR A 97 -16.53 -0.69 3.48
C THR A 97 -15.98 0.62 2.96
N LEU A 98 -14.67 0.82 3.11
CA LEU A 98 -13.91 1.82 2.37
C LEU A 98 -13.03 1.09 1.37
N TYR A 99 -13.22 1.39 0.09
CA TYR A 99 -12.47 0.84 -1.02
C TYR A 99 -11.49 1.86 -1.58
N VAL A 100 -10.24 1.45 -1.76
CA VAL A 100 -9.17 2.26 -2.37
C VAL A 100 -8.63 1.48 -3.58
N PRO A 101 -8.99 1.86 -4.83
CA PRO A 101 -8.64 1.09 -6.03
C PRO A 101 -7.13 1.01 -6.31
N GLU A 102 -6.37 2.02 -5.88
CA GLU A 102 -4.93 2.13 -6.17
C GLU A 102 -4.03 1.45 -5.14
N ASP A 103 -4.62 0.91 -4.07
CA ASP A 103 -3.90 0.09 -3.10
C ASP A 103 -3.59 -1.30 -3.66
N GLY A 104 -2.74 -2.06 -2.97
CA GLY A 104 -2.42 -3.40 -3.43
C GLY A 104 -1.34 -4.14 -2.67
N THR A 105 -0.63 -4.98 -3.40
CA THR A 105 0.43 -5.85 -2.88
C THR A 105 1.70 -5.77 -3.71
N MET A 106 2.84 -6.03 -3.11
CA MET A 106 4.14 -6.15 -3.77
C MET A 106 4.88 -7.41 -3.32
N ASP A 107 5.87 -7.86 -4.09
CA ASP A 107 6.85 -8.84 -3.62
C ASP A 107 7.89 -8.10 -2.77
N PRO A 108 7.96 -8.33 -1.44
CA PRO A 108 8.90 -7.62 -0.59
C PRO A 108 10.36 -7.94 -0.90
N ALA A 109 10.68 -9.19 -1.27
CA ALA A 109 12.04 -9.60 -1.58
C ALA A 109 12.46 -9.06 -2.96
N GLY A 110 11.55 -9.14 -3.94
CA GLY A 110 11.71 -8.51 -5.25
C GLY A 110 11.92 -7.00 -5.15
N THR A 111 11.14 -6.32 -4.31
CA THR A 111 11.28 -4.87 -4.06
C THR A 111 12.64 -4.52 -3.47
N CYS A 112 13.14 -5.28 -2.48
CA CYS A 112 14.50 -5.10 -1.97
C CYS A 112 15.55 -5.25 -3.09
N THR A 113 15.40 -6.26 -3.95
CA THR A 113 16.31 -6.50 -5.08
C THR A 113 16.31 -5.32 -6.06
N CYS A 114 15.13 -4.77 -6.37
CA CYS A 114 15.00 -3.59 -7.23
C CYS A 114 15.69 -2.37 -6.60
N LEU A 115 15.46 -2.10 -5.32
CA LEU A 115 16.11 -1.00 -4.59
C LEU A 115 17.64 -1.17 -4.54
N THR A 116 18.13 -2.38 -4.28
CA THR A 116 19.56 -2.68 -4.29
C THR A 116 20.17 -2.41 -5.67
N ARG A 117 19.48 -2.78 -6.75
CA ARG A 117 19.95 -2.50 -8.12
C ARG A 117 19.94 -1.02 -8.44
N ALA A 118 18.88 -0.29 -8.08
CA ALA A 118 18.81 1.17 -8.25
C ALA A 118 19.97 1.86 -7.53
N ALA A 119 20.23 1.49 -6.27
CA ALA A 119 21.34 2.03 -5.49
C ALA A 119 22.71 1.74 -6.15
N SER A 120 22.96 0.49 -6.58
CA SER A 120 24.18 0.11 -7.31
C SER A 120 24.38 0.91 -8.59
N ASN A 121 23.32 1.08 -9.39
CA ASN A 121 23.35 1.86 -10.64
C ASN A 121 23.72 3.33 -10.39
N ARG A 122 23.38 3.86 -9.20
CA ARG A 122 23.72 5.21 -8.76
C ARG A 122 25.08 5.30 -8.05
N GLY A 123 25.87 4.22 -8.05
CA GLY A 123 27.23 4.18 -7.52
C GLY A 123 27.34 3.82 -6.03
N ALA A 124 26.27 3.37 -5.39
CA ALA A 124 26.35 2.85 -4.03
C ALA A 124 27.09 1.50 -4.02
N LEU A 125 27.87 1.25 -2.96
CA LEU A 125 28.51 -0.04 -2.70
C LEU A 125 27.68 -0.84 -1.70
N ILE A 126 27.19 -2.01 -2.10
CA ILE A 126 26.53 -2.96 -1.19
C ILE A 126 27.54 -4.00 -0.71
N VAL A 127 27.73 -4.09 0.60
CA VAL A 127 28.60 -5.07 1.25
C VAL A 127 27.75 -5.95 2.17
N GLU A 128 27.50 -7.18 1.74
CA GLU A 128 26.78 -8.17 2.55
C GLU A 128 27.72 -8.91 3.50
N ASN A 129 27.15 -9.58 4.51
CA ASN A 129 27.90 -10.34 5.52
C ASN A 129 28.98 -9.52 6.27
N CYS A 130 28.78 -8.19 6.36
CA CYS A 130 29.67 -7.26 7.02
C CYS A 130 28.94 -6.57 8.20
N PRO A 131 28.86 -7.20 9.38
CA PRO A 131 28.21 -6.60 10.55
C PRO A 131 29.05 -5.44 11.11
N VAL A 132 28.38 -4.34 11.47
CA VAL A 132 29.01 -3.21 12.17
C VAL A 132 29.35 -3.62 13.60
N THR A 133 30.60 -3.43 14.02
CA THR A 133 31.10 -3.80 15.37
C THR A 133 31.39 -2.61 16.28
N GLY A 134 31.40 -1.38 15.75
CA GLY A 134 31.64 -0.14 16.49
C GLY A 134 31.47 1.10 15.60
N ILE A 135 31.42 2.28 16.21
CA ILE A 135 31.34 3.61 15.55
C ILE A 135 32.31 4.54 16.30
N GLU A 136 33.07 5.36 15.56
CA GLU A 136 33.96 6.42 16.09
C GLU A 136 33.27 7.80 16.10
#